data_AF-A0A2V7KLU9-F1
#
_entry.id   AF-A0A2V7KLU9-F1
#
_cell.length_a   1.000
_cell.length_b   1.000
_cell.length_c   1.000
_cell.angle_alpha   90.00
_cell.angle_beta   90.00
_cell.angle_gamma   90.00
#
_symmetry.space_group_name_H-M   'P 1'
#
loop_
_entity.id
_entity.type
_entity.pdbx_description
1 polymer ?
#
loop_
_entity_poly.entity_id
_entity_poly.type
_entity_poly.pdbx_seq_one_letter_code
_entity_poly.pdbx_strand_id
1 'polypeptide(L)'
;GVFCSVFRVCDSTSHQFLRRKHGFGAATVTIVRDRVNNILDPSEGSVSTINLLHASRLIGSDSAYEFNRGEFEVAKYYPIGRRSVFAWRIRGGTILPRKIQIGGQKVAYVPPDQRFYGGGPNSVRGYGRNELGPQVYVLTALPGDTSAAPVVDTAATRRAGGDKVFRVADVQGVQSRPTGGNTAIIANAELRLPSPVLPSRMRLGLFVDVGQVWERGEEVITIRDVKVTPGAGVRFTTPLGPVRIDAAYNGYATQRGPLLYQTSDTASTITQIRASYPPLRASKTFWQKIVLQFAVGQAF
;
A
#
# COMPACT_ATOMS: atom_id res chain seq x y z
N GLY A 1 9.20 -11.45 -11.09
CA GLY A 1 8.17 -12.50 -11.06
C GLY A 1 6.79 -11.91 -10.93
N VAL A 2 6.43 -11.44 -9.73
CA VAL A 2 5.09 -10.89 -9.39
C VAL A 2 4.61 -9.77 -10.34
N PHE A 3 5.52 -9.06 -11.01
CA PHE A 3 5.18 -8.00 -11.98
C PHE A 3 4.68 -8.49 -13.35
N CYS A 4 4.93 -9.74 -13.76
CA CYS A 4 4.44 -10.27 -15.03
C CYS A 4 2.90 -10.38 -15.07
N SER A 5 2.25 -10.59 -13.93
CA SER A 5 0.80 -10.75 -13.84
C SER A 5 0.03 -9.43 -13.77
N VAL A 6 0.64 -8.36 -13.25
CA VAL A 6 -0.03 -7.05 -13.10
C VAL A 6 -0.31 -6.44 -14.47
N PHE A 7 0.58 -6.69 -15.43
CA PHE A 7 0.47 -6.17 -16.79
C PHE A 7 -0.04 -7.19 -17.81
N ARG A 8 -0.39 -8.42 -17.37
CA ARG A 8 -0.82 -9.54 -18.24
C ARG A 8 0.20 -9.91 -19.32
N VAL A 9 1.51 -9.75 -19.06
CA VAL A 9 2.55 -10.05 -20.05
C VAL A 9 3.53 -11.06 -19.44
N CYS A 10 3.22 -12.34 -19.68
CA CYS A 10 3.99 -13.50 -19.25
C CYS A 10 4.65 -14.22 -20.45
N ASP A 11 5.07 -13.47 -21.47
CA ASP A 11 5.87 -14.00 -22.59
C ASP A 11 7.37 -13.74 -22.39
N SER A 12 8.21 -14.48 -23.11
CA SER A 12 9.68 -14.39 -23.03
C SER A 12 10.19 -12.96 -23.30
N THR A 13 9.51 -12.21 -24.16
CA THR A 13 9.78 -10.79 -24.46
C THR A 13 9.58 -9.88 -23.24
N SER A 14 8.58 -10.15 -22.41
CA SER A 14 8.28 -9.40 -21.18
C SER A 14 9.27 -9.69 -20.07
N HIS A 15 9.78 -10.92 -20.01
CA HIS A 15 10.87 -11.28 -19.11
C HIS A 15 12.17 -10.55 -19.47
N GLN A 16 12.50 -10.42 -20.75
CA GLN A 16 13.67 -9.65 -21.20
C GLN A 16 13.51 -8.17 -20.90
N PHE A 17 12.32 -7.61 -21.11
CA PHE A 17 12.00 -6.23 -20.72
C PHE A 17 12.26 -6.00 -19.23
N LEU A 18 11.62 -6.77 -18.33
CA LEU A 18 11.77 -6.58 -16.88
C LEU A 18 13.18 -6.85 -16.33
N ARG A 19 14.00 -7.67 -17.02
CA ARG A 19 15.38 -7.98 -16.61
C ARG A 19 16.42 -7.01 -17.16
N ARG A 20 16.08 -6.26 -18.21
CA ARG A 20 16.99 -5.30 -18.81
C ARG A 20 17.17 -4.11 -17.85
N LYS A 21 18.40 -3.63 -17.75
CA LYS A 21 18.67 -2.34 -17.08
C LYS A 21 18.05 -1.23 -17.90
N HIS A 22 17.02 -0.57 -17.35
CA HIS A 22 16.42 0.61 -17.95
C HIS A 22 17.10 1.87 -17.42
N GLY A 23 17.39 2.81 -18.31
CA GLY A 23 17.78 4.16 -17.91
C GLY A 23 16.58 4.87 -17.29
N PHE A 24 16.78 5.51 -16.13
CA PHE A 24 15.77 6.33 -15.49
C PHE A 24 16.34 7.71 -15.20
N GLY A 25 15.79 8.71 -15.90
CA GLY A 25 16.12 10.12 -15.74
C GLY A 25 14.85 10.93 -15.61
N ALA A 26 14.74 11.71 -14.54
CA ALA A 26 13.55 12.48 -14.23
C ALA A 26 13.93 13.86 -13.67
N ALA A 27 13.09 14.85 -13.95
CA ALA A 27 13.14 16.15 -13.31
C ALA A 27 12.04 16.24 -12.26
N THR A 28 12.40 16.70 -11.06
CA THR A 28 11.48 16.80 -9.93
C THR A 28 11.42 18.24 -9.43
N VAL A 29 10.22 18.77 -9.26
CA VAL A 29 9.95 20.04 -8.60
C VAL A 29 9.24 19.74 -7.29
N THR A 30 9.80 20.22 -6.18
CA THR A 30 9.20 20.07 -4.86
C THR A 30 8.99 21.44 -4.23
N ILE A 31 7.76 21.71 -3.82
CA ILE A 31 7.37 22.96 -3.15
C ILE A 31 6.95 22.58 -1.73
N VAL A 32 7.67 23.10 -0.75
CA VAL A 32 7.38 22.88 0.68
C VAL A 32 7.06 24.21 1.34
N ARG A 33 5.95 24.24 2.08
CA ARG A 33 5.61 25.34 2.98
C ARG A 33 5.42 24.77 4.36
N ASP A 34 6.40 25.00 5.23
CA ASP A 34 6.36 24.60 6.63
C ASP A 34 6.11 25.82 7.53
N ARG A 35 5.11 25.71 8.40
CA ARG A 35 4.74 26.70 9.40
C ARG A 35 4.37 26.04 10.73
N VAL A 36 4.89 24.84 11.02
CA VAL A 36 4.64 24.20 12.31
C VAL A 36 5.50 24.81 13.42
N ASN A 37 4.98 24.75 14.64
CA ASN A 37 5.70 25.23 15.82
C ASN A 37 6.83 24.28 16.27
N ASN A 38 6.75 22.98 15.95
CA ASN A 38 7.77 21.98 16.28
C ASN A 38 7.80 20.87 15.21
N ILE A 39 8.99 20.56 14.68
CA ILE A 39 9.19 19.62 13.56
C ILE A 39 9.08 18.15 13.98
N LEU A 40 9.19 17.82 15.27
CA LEU A 40 9.12 16.44 15.78
C LEU A 40 7.78 16.13 16.46
N ASP A 41 7.14 17.15 17.03
CA ASP A 41 5.86 17.04 17.73
C ASP A 41 5.01 18.32 17.59
N PRO A 42 4.35 18.53 16.44
CA PRO A 42 3.64 19.74 16.11
C PRO A 42 2.33 19.76 16.89
N SER A 43 2.05 20.89 17.53
CA SER A 43 0.77 21.16 18.18
C SER A 43 -0.03 22.25 17.48
N GLU A 44 0.63 23.06 16.65
CA GLU A 44 0.01 24.16 15.92
C GLU A 44 0.72 24.39 14.58
N GLY A 45 -0.06 24.86 13.60
CA GLY A 45 0.45 25.25 12.29
C GLY A 45 0.12 24.24 11.21
N SER A 46 0.86 24.29 10.12
CA SER A 46 0.62 23.42 8.96
C SER A 46 1.89 23.17 8.18
N VAL A 47 1.98 22.00 7.57
CA VAL A 47 2.97 21.70 6.54
C VAL A 47 2.24 21.33 5.25
N SER A 48 2.74 21.80 4.12
CA SER A 48 2.21 21.46 2.80
C SER A 48 3.36 21.18 1.85
N THR A 49 3.27 20.05 1.15
CA THR A 49 4.27 19.58 0.20
C THR A 49 3.58 19.26 -1.12
N ILE A 50 4.08 19.80 -2.22
CA ILE A 50 3.68 19.44 -3.58
C ILE A 50 4.92 18.88 -4.27
N ASN A 51 4.80 17.72 -4.88
CA ASN A 51 5.85 17.05 -5.62
C ASN A 51 5.37 16.75 -7.04
N LEU A 52 6.07 17.28 -8.03
CA LEU A 52 5.83 17.08 -9.45
C LEU A 52 7.06 16.46 -10.07
N LEU A 53 6.92 15.28 -10.66
CA LEU A 53 7.99 14.55 -11.31
C LEU A 53 7.63 14.33 -12.78
N HIS A 54 8.56 14.70 -13.67
CA HIS A 54 8.48 14.48 -15.11
C HIS A 54 9.62 13.56 -15.54
N ALA A 55 9.26 12.37 -16.03
CA ALA A 55 10.20 11.41 -16.60
C ALA A 55 9.94 11.31 -18.11
N SER A 56 10.99 11.51 -18.91
CA SER A 56 10.90 11.43 -20.37
C SER A 56 12.24 11.05 -21.01
N ARG A 57 12.20 10.64 -22.27
CA ARG A 57 13.40 10.32 -23.04
C ARG A 57 14.36 11.50 -23.20
N LEU A 58 13.84 12.73 -23.21
CA LEU A 58 14.67 13.93 -23.28
C LEU A 58 15.57 14.10 -22.06
N ILE A 59 15.17 13.55 -20.91
CA ILE A 59 15.89 13.64 -19.63
C ILE A 59 16.62 12.31 -19.33
N GLY A 60 16.69 11.39 -20.29
CA GLY A 60 17.44 10.14 -20.18
C GLY A 60 16.67 8.93 -19.64
N SER A 61 15.33 9.01 -19.53
CA SER A 61 14.50 7.82 -19.26
C SER A 61 14.31 6.94 -20.49
N ASP A 62 14.16 5.64 -20.27
CA ASP A 62 13.68 4.69 -21.29
C ASP A 62 12.24 5.06 -21.73
N SER A 63 11.87 4.70 -22.96
CA SER A 63 10.51 4.76 -23.50
C SER A 63 9.43 4.15 -22.59
N ALA A 64 9.79 3.14 -21.80
CA ALA A 64 8.90 2.52 -20.83
C ALA A 64 8.72 3.32 -19.53
N TYR A 65 9.63 4.23 -19.23
CA TYR A 65 9.65 5.03 -18.01
C TYR A 65 9.20 6.47 -18.27
N GLU A 66 8.40 6.68 -19.33
CA GLU A 66 7.81 7.98 -19.65
C GLU A 66 6.49 8.18 -18.90
N PHE A 67 6.50 9.02 -17.87
CA PHE A 67 5.32 9.35 -17.09
C PHE A 67 5.45 10.71 -16.40
N ASN A 68 4.30 11.28 -16.07
CA ASN A 68 4.22 12.38 -15.12
C ASN A 68 3.66 11.86 -13.80
N ARG A 69 4.22 12.28 -12.67
CA ARG A 69 3.73 11.95 -11.34
C ARG A 69 3.49 13.24 -10.56
N GLY A 70 2.27 13.41 -10.08
CA GLY A 70 1.90 14.51 -9.19
C GLY A 70 1.48 13.97 -7.85
N GLU A 71 1.98 14.58 -6.78
CA GLU A 71 1.68 14.22 -5.40
C GLU A 71 1.54 15.49 -4.56
N PHE A 72 0.59 15.48 -3.64
CA PHE A 72 0.43 16.53 -2.64
C PHE A 72 0.22 15.91 -1.27
N GLU A 73 0.72 16.60 -0.26
CA GLU A 73 0.49 16.29 1.15
C GLU A 73 0.24 17.60 1.89
N VAL A 74 -0.81 17.63 2.71
CA VAL A 74 -1.15 18.77 3.56
C VAL A 74 -1.49 18.23 4.93
N ALA A 75 -0.81 18.72 5.97
CA ALA A 75 -1.15 18.44 7.35
C ALA A 75 -1.36 19.73 8.13
N LYS A 76 -2.34 19.73 9.03
CA LYS A 76 -2.66 20.89 9.87
C LYS A 76 -2.96 20.46 11.30
N TYR A 77 -2.45 21.26 12.24
CA TYR A 77 -2.47 21.02 13.67
C TYR A 77 -3.17 22.18 14.36
N TYR A 78 -4.14 21.85 15.20
CA TYR A 78 -4.95 22.81 15.95
C TYR A 78 -4.82 22.50 17.44
N PRO A 79 -4.31 23.43 18.26
CA PRO A 79 -4.37 23.28 19.70
C PRO A 79 -5.83 23.36 20.17
N ILE A 80 -6.26 22.38 20.96
CA ILE A 80 -7.58 22.36 21.60
C ILE A 80 -7.36 22.45 23.12
N GLY A 81 -7.66 23.61 23.69
CA GLY A 81 -7.36 23.88 25.10
C GLY A 81 -5.85 23.91 25.37
N ARG A 82 -5.43 23.51 26.58
CA ARG A 82 -4.03 23.66 27.04
C ARG A 82 -3.10 22.51 26.68
N ARG A 83 -3.63 21.30 26.43
CA ARG A 83 -2.82 20.06 26.29
C ARG A 83 -3.28 19.11 25.20
N SER A 84 -4.41 19.40 24.53
CA SER A 84 -4.95 18.56 23.48
C SER A 84 -4.65 19.16 22.12
N VAL A 85 -4.50 18.32 21.10
CA VAL A 85 -4.24 18.74 19.72
C VAL A 85 -5.13 17.94 18.80
N PHE A 86 -5.90 18.61 17.97
CA PHE A 86 -6.51 17.97 16.82
C PHE A 86 -5.62 18.17 15.60
N ALA A 87 -5.36 17.11 14.87
CA ALA A 87 -4.55 17.18 13.67
C ALA A 87 -5.16 16.32 12.58
N TRP A 88 -5.03 16.79 11.35
CA TRP A 88 -5.41 16.02 10.17
C TRP A 88 -4.33 16.13 9.10
N ARG A 89 -4.27 15.10 8.26
CA ARG A 89 -3.40 15.05 7.08
C ARG A 89 -4.18 14.51 5.90
N ILE A 90 -3.96 15.08 4.72
CA ILE A 90 -4.42 14.53 3.45
C ILE A 90 -3.21 14.38 2.55
N ARG A 91 -3.06 13.20 1.94
CA ARG A 91 -2.05 12.88 0.94
C ARG A 91 -2.74 12.31 -0.27
N GLY A 92 -2.43 12.81 -1.45
CA GLY A 92 -2.98 12.30 -2.70
C GLY A 92 -1.97 12.37 -3.82
N GLY A 93 -2.11 11.50 -4.81
CA GLY A 93 -1.25 11.55 -5.98
C GLY A 93 -1.76 10.67 -7.12
N THR A 94 -1.30 11.00 -8.32
CA THR A 94 -1.59 10.26 -9.54
C THR A 94 -0.39 10.20 -10.46
N ILE A 95 -0.29 9.13 -11.23
CA ILE A 95 0.71 8.88 -12.25
C ILE A 95 -0.01 8.80 -13.58
N LEU A 96 0.48 9.59 -14.53
CA LEU A 96 0.01 9.66 -15.91
C LEU A 96 1.09 9.02 -16.80
N PRO A 97 1.12 7.67 -16.91
CA PRO A 97 2.04 6.99 -17.82
C PRO A 97 1.63 7.13 -19.28
N ARG A 98 2.60 7.08 -20.18
CA ARG A 98 2.31 6.84 -21.60
C ARG A 98 1.90 5.39 -21.80
N LYS A 99 0.93 5.15 -22.69
CA LYS A 99 0.57 3.80 -23.13
C LYS A 99 1.69 3.28 -24.04
N ILE A 100 2.34 2.20 -23.65
CA ILE A 100 3.39 1.51 -24.42
C ILE A 100 2.87 0.18 -24.97
N GLN A 101 3.50 -0.35 -26.02
CA GLN A 101 3.16 -1.67 -26.55
C GLN A 101 4.13 -2.71 -25.97
N ILE A 102 3.60 -3.72 -25.27
CA ILE A 102 4.35 -4.89 -24.80
C ILE A 102 3.59 -6.13 -25.28
N GLY A 103 4.26 -7.06 -25.96
CA GLY A 103 3.63 -8.29 -26.46
C GLY A 103 2.42 -8.05 -27.38
N GLY A 104 2.40 -6.93 -28.12
CA GLY A 104 1.28 -6.52 -28.97
C GLY A 104 0.10 -5.84 -28.24
N GLN A 105 0.13 -5.73 -26.92
CA GLN A 105 -0.91 -5.06 -26.12
C GLN A 105 -0.51 -3.63 -25.74
N LYS A 106 -1.45 -2.68 -25.83
CA LYS A 106 -1.27 -1.32 -25.30
C LYS A 106 -1.47 -1.32 -23.80
N VAL A 107 -0.40 -1.10 -23.04
CA VAL A 107 -0.37 -1.14 -21.58
C VAL A 107 0.11 0.21 -21.04
N ALA A 108 -0.58 0.72 -20.02
CA ALA A 108 -0.16 1.90 -19.27
C ALA A 108 0.80 1.44 -18.15
N TYR A 109 2.06 1.21 -18.50
CA TYR A 109 3.05 0.68 -17.56
C TYR A 109 3.51 1.76 -16.57
N VAL A 110 3.51 1.42 -15.29
CA VAL A 110 4.14 2.24 -14.24
C VAL A 110 5.12 1.33 -13.49
N PRO A 111 6.40 1.73 -13.39
CA PRO A 111 7.39 0.93 -12.67
C PRO A 111 6.98 0.67 -11.21
N PRO A 112 7.19 -0.55 -10.69
CA PRO A 112 6.92 -0.96 -9.30
C PRO A 112 7.19 0.10 -8.23
N ASP A 113 8.41 0.63 -8.28
CA ASP A 113 9.02 1.56 -7.33
C ASP A 113 8.41 2.96 -7.39
N GLN A 114 7.73 3.28 -8.49
CA GLN A 114 7.07 4.57 -8.70
C GLN A 114 5.61 4.57 -8.27
N ARG A 115 5.01 3.38 -8.08
CA ARG A 115 3.58 3.23 -7.78
C ARG A 115 3.24 3.70 -6.37
N PHE A 116 1.99 4.11 -6.18
CA PHE A 116 1.48 4.46 -4.87
C PHE A 116 1.06 3.21 -4.10
N TYR A 117 1.42 3.18 -2.82
CA TYR A 117 1.06 2.15 -1.86
C TYR A 117 0.38 2.79 -0.64
N GLY A 118 -0.49 2.04 0.02
CA GLY A 118 -1.17 2.48 1.22
C GLY A 118 -1.27 1.37 2.26
N GLY A 119 -1.49 1.75 3.51
CA GLY A 119 -1.53 0.82 4.65
C GLY A 119 -0.22 0.77 5.42
N GLY A 120 -0.34 0.50 6.73
CA GLY A 120 0.77 0.59 7.68
C GLY A 120 0.70 1.84 8.57
N PRO A 121 1.72 2.07 9.41
CA PRO A 121 1.65 3.05 10.50
C PRO A 121 1.58 4.51 10.01
N ASN A 122 2.20 4.83 8.87
CA ASN A 122 2.25 6.19 8.28
C ASN A 122 1.17 6.44 7.21
N SER A 123 0.14 5.61 7.11
CA SER A 123 -0.87 5.68 6.06
C SER A 123 -2.24 5.34 6.64
N VAL A 124 -2.82 4.18 6.31
CA VAL A 124 -4.07 3.67 6.89
C VAL A 124 -3.73 2.56 7.86
N ARG A 125 -3.80 2.84 9.17
CA ARG A 125 -3.28 1.96 10.23
C ARG A 125 -4.00 0.62 10.34
N GLY A 126 -5.26 0.56 9.88
CA GLY A 126 -6.04 -0.68 9.85
C GLY A 126 -5.60 -1.69 8.76
N TYR A 127 -4.62 -1.36 7.93
CA TYR A 127 -4.07 -2.27 6.91
C TYR A 127 -2.61 -2.60 7.23
N GLY A 128 -2.15 -3.80 6.85
CA GLY A 128 -0.73 -4.12 6.85
C GLY A 128 0.03 -3.18 5.91
N ARG A 129 1.36 -3.18 6.02
CA ARG A 129 2.21 -2.29 5.23
C ARG A 129 1.97 -2.54 3.73
N ASN A 130 1.59 -1.48 3.02
CA ASN A 130 1.30 -1.51 1.57
C ASN A 130 0.09 -2.36 1.16
N GLU A 131 -0.68 -2.93 2.08
CA GLU A 131 -1.79 -3.86 1.76
C GLU A 131 -3.12 -3.18 1.38
N LEU A 132 -3.20 -1.84 1.46
CA LEU A 132 -4.36 -1.11 0.96
C LEU A 132 -4.28 -0.99 -0.56
N GLY A 133 -5.28 -1.55 -1.25
CA GLY A 133 -5.41 -1.47 -2.71
C GLY A 133 -5.05 -2.76 -3.44
N PRO A 134 -4.77 -2.67 -4.76
CA PRO A 134 -4.52 -3.81 -5.61
C PRO A 134 -3.41 -4.72 -5.07
N GLN A 135 -3.69 -6.03 -5.07
CA GLN A 135 -2.78 -7.06 -4.64
C GLN A 135 -2.96 -8.32 -5.48
N VAL A 136 -1.91 -9.11 -5.57
CA VAL A 136 -1.92 -10.42 -6.21
C VAL A 136 -1.52 -11.48 -5.21
N TYR A 137 -1.96 -12.69 -5.46
CA TYR A 137 -1.74 -13.83 -4.59
C TYR A 137 -0.78 -14.80 -5.27
N VAL A 138 0.27 -15.23 -4.56
CA VAL A 138 1.32 -16.07 -5.14
C VAL A 138 1.43 -17.37 -4.35
N LEU A 139 1.38 -18.47 -5.08
CA LEU A 139 1.81 -19.79 -4.65
C LEU A 139 3.18 -20.08 -5.26
N THR A 140 4.15 -20.40 -4.42
CA THR A 140 5.50 -20.72 -4.85
C THR A 140 5.77 -22.19 -4.56
N ALA A 141 6.28 -22.95 -5.53
CA ALA A 141 6.77 -24.31 -5.29
C ALA A 141 8.11 -24.30 -4.55
N LEU A 142 8.43 -25.40 -3.85
CA LEU A 142 9.75 -25.53 -3.21
C LEU A 142 10.87 -25.50 -4.26
N PRO A 143 12.05 -24.94 -3.93
CA PRO A 143 13.22 -25.03 -4.79
C PRO A 143 13.53 -26.49 -5.14
N GLY A 144 13.58 -26.82 -6.44
CA GLY A 144 13.85 -28.19 -6.92
C GLY A 144 12.60 -29.05 -7.15
N ASP A 145 11.42 -28.61 -6.74
CA ASP A 145 10.15 -29.30 -7.02
C ASP A 145 9.38 -28.62 -8.15
N THR A 146 9.74 -28.95 -9.38
CA THR A 146 9.04 -28.48 -10.59
C THR A 146 7.76 -29.27 -10.90
N SER A 147 7.45 -30.29 -10.10
CA SER A 147 6.33 -31.22 -10.31
C SER A 147 5.13 -30.97 -9.39
N ALA A 148 5.30 -30.22 -8.29
CA ALA A 148 4.24 -29.95 -7.34
C ALA A 148 3.15 -29.03 -7.92
N ALA A 149 2.18 -29.62 -8.59
CA ALA A 149 1.00 -28.93 -9.09
C ALA A 149 0.19 -28.31 -7.92
N PRO A 150 -0.40 -27.11 -8.10
CA PRO A 150 -1.35 -26.54 -7.15
C PRO A 150 -2.55 -27.46 -6.94
N VAL A 151 -2.79 -27.91 -5.71
CA VAL A 151 -3.93 -28.74 -5.33
C VAL A 151 -4.92 -27.93 -4.50
N VAL A 152 -6.21 -28.24 -4.62
CA VAL A 152 -7.24 -27.64 -3.77
C VAL A 152 -7.10 -28.14 -2.33
N ASP A 153 -7.00 -27.22 -1.38
CA ASP A 153 -7.08 -27.53 0.04
C ASP A 153 -8.56 -27.65 0.44
N THR A 154 -9.07 -28.88 0.50
CA THR A 154 -10.47 -29.15 0.87
C THR A 154 -10.81 -28.70 2.29
N ALA A 155 -9.86 -28.71 3.23
CA ALA A 155 -10.10 -28.27 4.59
C ALA A 155 -10.20 -26.73 4.66
N ALA A 156 -9.28 -26.02 4.02
CA ALA A 156 -9.31 -24.56 3.96
C ALA A 156 -10.48 -24.05 3.09
N THR A 157 -10.85 -24.76 2.02
CA THR A 157 -12.01 -24.46 1.18
C THR A 157 -13.32 -24.52 1.98
N ARG A 158 -13.47 -25.53 2.87
CA ARG A 158 -14.63 -25.59 3.79
C ARG A 158 -14.67 -24.39 4.73
N ARG A 159 -13.53 -23.98 5.29
CA ARG A 159 -13.44 -22.78 6.16
C ARG A 159 -13.69 -21.47 5.40
N ALA A 160 -13.45 -21.44 4.09
CA ALA A 160 -13.69 -20.30 3.22
C ALA A 160 -15.15 -20.22 2.69
N GLY A 161 -16.08 -21.02 3.22
CA GLY A 161 -17.47 -21.01 2.78
C GLY A 161 -17.66 -21.49 1.33
N GLY A 162 -16.77 -22.37 0.84
CA GLY A 162 -16.85 -22.96 -0.50
C GLY A 162 -15.97 -22.29 -1.57
N ASP A 163 -15.35 -21.15 -1.29
CA ASP A 163 -14.34 -20.55 -2.18
C ASP A 163 -13.10 -21.46 -2.23
N LYS A 164 -12.74 -21.98 -3.43
CA LYS A 164 -11.60 -22.92 -3.59
C LYS A 164 -10.29 -22.28 -3.13
N VAL A 165 -9.69 -22.83 -2.08
CA VAL A 165 -8.36 -22.48 -1.58
C VAL A 165 -7.33 -23.43 -2.19
N PHE A 166 -6.21 -22.90 -2.66
CA PHE A 166 -5.13 -23.70 -3.26
C PHE A 166 -3.93 -23.77 -2.33
N ARG A 167 -3.24 -24.90 -2.36
CA ARG A 167 -1.96 -25.15 -1.69
C ARG A 167 -1.01 -25.87 -2.63
N VAL A 168 0.27 -25.77 -2.33
CA VAL A 168 1.32 -26.62 -2.93
C VAL A 168 1.79 -27.58 -1.84
N ALA A 169 2.19 -28.79 -2.21
CA ALA A 169 2.80 -29.71 -1.24
C ALA A 169 4.01 -29.04 -0.56
N ASP A 170 4.14 -29.22 0.75
CA ASP A 170 5.30 -28.77 1.54
C ASP A 170 5.59 -27.25 1.58
N VAL A 171 4.65 -26.40 1.14
CA VAL A 171 4.76 -24.93 1.24
C VAL A 171 3.62 -24.34 2.07
N GLN A 172 3.98 -23.40 2.96
CA GLN A 172 3.01 -22.63 3.74
C GLN A 172 2.27 -21.58 2.90
N GLY A 173 1.17 -22.02 2.28
CA GLY A 173 0.03 -21.17 1.93
C GLY A 173 0.26 -20.12 0.85
N VAL A 174 -0.81 -19.37 0.58
CA VAL A 174 -0.84 -18.29 -0.42
C VAL A 174 -0.29 -17.01 0.17
N GLN A 175 0.71 -16.41 -0.46
CA GLN A 175 1.25 -15.11 -0.06
C GLN A 175 0.54 -13.97 -0.78
N SER A 176 0.11 -12.95 -0.04
CA SER A 176 -0.32 -11.69 -0.66
C SER A 176 0.89 -10.85 -1.03
N ARG A 177 0.86 -10.26 -2.23
CA ARG A 177 1.85 -9.33 -2.74
C ARG A 177 1.14 -8.07 -3.23
N PRO A 178 1.25 -6.96 -2.49
CA PRO A 178 0.67 -5.70 -2.95
C PRO A 178 1.34 -5.24 -4.24
N THR A 179 0.51 -4.78 -5.17
CA THR A 179 1.00 -4.25 -6.44
C THR A 179 0.96 -2.74 -6.49
N GLY A 180 0.26 -2.10 -5.54
CA GLY A 180 0.06 -0.66 -5.52
C GLY A 180 -0.86 -0.20 -6.65
N GLY A 181 -0.99 1.11 -6.84
CA GLY A 181 -1.80 1.72 -7.88
C GLY A 181 -1.12 2.93 -8.52
N ASN A 182 -1.60 3.34 -9.68
CA ASN A 182 -1.18 4.61 -10.29
C ASN A 182 -1.83 5.84 -9.63
N THR A 183 -2.84 5.67 -8.77
CA THR A 183 -3.52 6.77 -8.08
C THR A 183 -3.84 6.38 -6.64
N ALA A 184 -3.70 7.34 -5.72
CA ALA A 184 -4.02 7.16 -4.31
C ALA A 184 -4.57 8.45 -3.68
N ILE A 185 -5.44 8.28 -2.70
CA ILE A 185 -5.88 9.34 -1.78
C ILE A 185 -5.97 8.76 -0.37
N ILE A 186 -5.36 9.42 0.59
CA ILE A 186 -5.31 9.02 2.00
C ILE A 186 -5.59 10.27 2.84
N ALA A 187 -6.47 10.14 3.83
CA ALA A 187 -6.74 11.17 4.82
C ALA A 187 -6.67 10.56 6.22
N ASN A 188 -6.09 11.30 7.15
CA ASN A 188 -5.95 10.92 8.56
C ASN A 188 -6.50 12.06 9.40
N ALA A 189 -7.27 11.73 10.44
CA ALA A 189 -7.67 12.68 11.47
C ALA A 189 -7.36 12.07 12.84
N GLU A 190 -6.78 12.83 13.75
CA GLU A 190 -6.42 12.38 15.08
C GLU A 190 -6.59 13.46 16.12
N LEU A 191 -7.17 13.06 17.24
CA LEU A 191 -7.28 13.83 18.46
C LEU A 191 -6.28 13.30 19.47
N ARG A 192 -5.29 14.12 19.82
CA ARG A 192 -4.29 13.86 20.83
C ARG A 192 -4.75 14.46 22.16
N LEU A 193 -4.83 13.63 23.18
CA LEU A 193 -5.30 13.99 24.52
C LEU A 193 -4.21 13.71 25.56
N PRO A 194 -4.10 14.51 26.64
CA PRO A 194 -3.24 14.15 27.76
C PRO A 194 -3.71 12.83 28.39
N SER A 195 -2.77 11.97 28.78
CA SER A 195 -3.13 10.78 29.58
C SER A 195 -3.60 11.20 30.99
N PRO A 196 -4.62 10.54 31.56
CA PRO A 196 -4.99 10.72 32.97
C PRO A 196 -3.91 10.27 33.97
N VAL A 197 -3.01 9.37 33.57
CA VAL A 197 -2.03 8.72 34.46
C VAL A 197 -0.65 9.36 34.35
N LEU A 198 -0.15 9.61 33.14
CA LEU A 198 1.16 10.25 32.90
C LEU A 198 1.08 11.41 31.89
N PRO A 199 0.44 12.55 32.23
CA PRO A 199 0.20 13.64 31.28
C PRO A 199 1.46 14.26 30.66
N SER A 200 2.62 14.16 31.33
CA SER A 200 3.89 14.77 30.89
C SER A 200 4.71 13.88 29.95
N ARG A 201 4.43 12.58 29.88
CA ARG A 201 5.22 11.60 29.11
C ARG A 201 4.38 10.75 28.16
N MET A 202 3.06 10.74 28.34
CA MET A 202 2.14 9.92 27.57
C MET A 202 0.93 10.72 27.10
N ARG A 203 0.59 10.57 25.81
CA ARG A 203 -0.64 11.09 25.22
C ARG A 203 -1.46 9.97 24.62
N LEU A 204 -2.78 10.07 24.74
CA LEU A 204 -3.73 9.21 24.04
C LEU A 204 -4.00 9.80 22.66
N GLY A 205 -4.10 8.97 21.63
CA GLY A 205 -4.53 9.37 20.30
C GLY A 205 -5.80 8.62 19.93
N LEU A 206 -6.85 9.34 19.57
CA LEU A 206 -8.04 8.77 18.93
C LEU A 206 -8.00 9.18 17.47
N PHE A 207 -8.17 8.24 16.54
CA PHE A 207 -7.98 8.54 15.13
C PHE A 207 -8.96 7.84 14.21
N VAL A 208 -9.11 8.41 13.01
CA VAL A 208 -9.79 7.80 11.88
C VAL A 208 -8.91 7.97 10.66
N ASP A 209 -8.58 6.86 10.02
CA ASP A 209 -7.86 6.84 8.76
C ASP A 209 -8.81 6.49 7.63
N VAL A 210 -8.62 7.14 6.50
CA VAL A 210 -9.42 6.99 5.29
C VAL A 210 -8.46 6.82 4.12
N GLY A 211 -8.70 5.86 3.24
CA GLY A 211 -7.85 5.77 2.05
C GLY A 211 -8.37 4.87 0.95
N GLN A 212 -7.89 5.15 -0.26
CA GLN A 212 -8.09 4.34 -1.44
C GLN A 212 -6.80 4.40 -2.28
N VAL A 213 -6.35 3.23 -2.74
CA VAL A 213 -5.27 3.07 -3.73
C VAL A 213 -5.85 2.24 -4.86
N TRP A 214 -5.68 2.68 -6.11
CA TRP A 214 -6.29 2.00 -7.25
C TRP A 214 -5.52 2.20 -8.56
N GLU A 215 -5.88 1.37 -9.54
CA GLU A 215 -5.46 1.55 -10.92
C GLU A 215 -6.50 2.37 -11.67
N ARG A 216 -6.14 3.63 -11.97
CA ARG A 216 -6.95 4.53 -12.79
C ARG A 216 -6.89 4.07 -14.24
N GLY A 217 -8.06 3.81 -14.83
CA GLY A 217 -8.25 3.59 -16.27
C GLY A 217 -8.37 4.91 -17.02
N GLU A 218 -9.32 4.97 -17.97
CA GLU A 218 -9.59 6.20 -18.75
C GLU A 218 -10.49 7.20 -18.00
N GLU A 219 -11.23 6.75 -16.98
CA GLU A 219 -11.99 7.65 -16.10
C GLU A 219 -11.05 8.49 -15.21
N VAL A 220 -11.39 9.78 -15.06
CA VAL A 220 -10.53 10.78 -14.40
C VAL A 220 -10.58 10.65 -12.86
N ILE A 221 -11.74 10.32 -12.27
CA ILE A 221 -11.91 10.17 -10.82
C ILE A 221 -12.96 9.08 -10.52
N THR A 222 -12.53 7.97 -9.93
CA THR A 222 -13.43 6.90 -9.46
C THR A 222 -13.17 6.62 -7.97
N ILE A 223 -13.59 7.56 -7.11
CA ILE A 223 -13.60 7.37 -5.65
C ILE A 223 -14.85 6.56 -5.31
N ARG A 224 -14.73 5.25 -5.16
CA ARG A 224 -15.87 4.33 -4.90
C ARG A 224 -15.61 3.36 -3.76
N ASP A 225 -14.37 2.93 -3.58
CA ASP A 225 -13.98 1.85 -2.66
C ASP A 225 -13.14 2.34 -1.48
N VAL A 226 -13.42 3.55 -1.01
CA VAL A 226 -12.73 4.16 0.13
C VAL A 226 -12.86 3.28 1.38
N LYS A 227 -11.74 3.07 2.07
CA LYS A 227 -11.68 2.30 3.31
C LYS A 227 -11.51 3.24 4.49
N VAL A 228 -12.31 3.04 5.52
CA VAL A 228 -12.31 3.85 6.75
C VAL A 228 -11.95 2.94 7.92
N THR A 229 -10.88 3.28 8.64
CA THR A 229 -10.40 2.49 9.78
C THR A 229 -10.25 3.39 11.00
N PRO A 230 -11.19 3.35 11.96
CA PRO A 230 -11.03 4.04 13.23
C PRO A 230 -10.03 3.30 14.12
N GLY A 231 -9.44 4.01 15.08
CA GLY A 231 -8.53 3.40 16.03
C GLY A 231 -8.16 4.31 17.19
N ALA A 232 -7.36 3.76 18.08
CA ALA A 232 -6.81 4.46 19.22
C ALA A 232 -5.37 4.02 19.46
N GLY A 233 -4.59 4.86 20.14
CA GLY A 233 -3.21 4.53 20.46
C GLY A 233 -2.63 5.41 21.54
N VAL A 234 -1.37 5.12 21.86
CA VAL A 234 -0.58 5.80 22.87
C VAL A 234 0.68 6.37 22.22
N ARG A 235 1.05 7.59 22.60
CA ARG A 235 2.27 8.27 22.16
C ARG A 235 3.17 8.51 23.37
N PHE A 236 4.43 8.10 23.26
CA PHE A 236 5.46 8.26 24.27
C PHE A 236 6.58 9.14 23.75
N THR A 237 7.04 10.08 24.57
CA THR A 237 8.25 10.84 24.25
C THR A 237 9.46 10.11 24.82
N THR A 238 10.39 9.69 23.96
CA THR A 238 11.64 9.01 24.37
C THR A 238 12.86 9.85 23.97
N PRO A 239 14.05 9.59 24.55
CA PRO A 239 15.28 10.29 24.15
C PRO A 239 15.63 10.14 22.65
N LEU A 240 15.21 9.04 22.01
CA LEU A 240 15.44 8.77 20.59
C LEU A 240 14.35 9.37 19.67
N GLY A 241 13.34 10.03 20.25
CA GLY A 241 12.20 10.61 19.53
C GLY A 241 10.85 10.08 20.01
N PRO A 242 9.74 10.58 19.43
CA PRO A 242 8.40 10.12 19.76
C PRO A 242 8.18 8.69 19.26
N VAL A 243 7.57 7.86 20.09
CA VAL A 243 7.18 6.47 19.77
C VAL A 243 5.67 6.35 19.87
N ARG A 244 5.05 5.61 18.96
CA ARG A 244 3.61 5.37 18.96
C ARG A 244 3.27 3.90 18.81
N ILE A 245 2.23 3.50 19.55
CA ILE A 245 1.59 2.19 19.45
C ILE A 245 0.12 2.45 19.16
N ASP A 246 -0.36 2.00 18.01
CA ASP A 246 -1.73 2.23 17.54
C ASP A 246 -2.44 0.90 17.30
N ALA A 247 -3.72 0.84 17.69
CA ALA A 247 -4.64 -0.24 17.41
C ALA A 247 -5.76 0.30 16.52
N ALA A 248 -5.86 -0.21 15.29
CA ALA A 248 -6.85 0.21 14.32
C ALA A 248 -7.81 -0.93 13.99
N TYR A 249 -9.09 -0.63 13.87
CA TYR A 249 -10.12 -1.59 13.50
C TYR A 249 -10.30 -1.62 11.97
N ASN A 250 -10.24 -2.82 11.40
CA ASN A 250 -10.48 -3.11 10.00
C ASN A 250 -11.53 -4.22 9.85
N GLY A 251 -12.77 -3.79 9.62
CA GLY A 251 -13.91 -4.68 9.39
C GLY A 251 -14.05 -5.19 7.96
N TYR A 252 -13.17 -4.79 7.03
CA TYR A 252 -13.30 -5.15 5.63
C TYR A 252 -12.81 -6.58 5.35
N ALA A 253 -13.45 -7.23 4.39
CA ALA A 253 -12.95 -8.47 3.82
C ALA A 253 -11.62 -8.22 3.08
N THR A 254 -10.76 -9.23 3.03
CA THR A 254 -9.51 -9.15 2.27
C THR A 254 -9.82 -8.91 0.79
N GLN A 255 -9.08 -7.98 0.17
CA GLN A 255 -9.32 -7.61 -1.21
C GLN A 255 -8.99 -8.78 -2.15
N ARG A 256 -9.90 -9.06 -3.08
CA ARG A 256 -9.73 -10.12 -4.09
C ARG A 256 -8.71 -9.69 -5.13
N GLY A 257 -7.95 -10.65 -5.64
CA GLY A 257 -6.94 -10.44 -6.67
C GLY A 257 -6.62 -11.74 -7.40
N PRO A 258 -5.84 -11.72 -8.49
CA PRO A 258 -5.49 -12.92 -9.22
C PRO A 258 -4.57 -13.82 -8.37
N LEU A 259 -4.77 -15.13 -8.50
CA LEU A 259 -3.90 -16.16 -7.94
C LEU A 259 -2.93 -16.65 -9.00
N LEU A 260 -1.65 -16.60 -8.65
CA LEU A 260 -0.51 -16.92 -9.47
C LEU A 260 0.22 -18.11 -8.89
N TYR A 261 0.82 -18.91 -9.76
CA TYR A 261 1.69 -20.00 -9.39
C TYR A 261 3.06 -19.85 -10.03
N GLN A 262 4.09 -20.05 -9.22
CA GLN A 262 5.49 -19.89 -9.56
C GLN A 262 6.21 -21.23 -9.30
N THR A 263 6.76 -21.83 -10.35
CA THR A 263 7.38 -23.18 -10.34
C THR A 263 8.84 -23.24 -9.88
N SER A 264 9.49 -22.09 -9.66
CA SER A 264 10.87 -22.01 -9.14
C SER A 264 11.13 -20.62 -8.54
N ASP A 265 12.04 -20.53 -7.57
CA ASP A 265 12.47 -19.28 -6.93
C ASP A 265 13.05 -18.29 -7.97
N THR A 266 13.63 -18.83 -9.05
CA THR A 266 13.95 -18.08 -10.25
C THR A 266 12.68 -17.95 -11.08
N ALA A 267 12.07 -16.77 -11.12
CA ALA A 267 10.77 -16.46 -11.71
C ALA A 267 10.61 -16.69 -13.23
N SER A 268 10.97 -17.86 -13.77
CA SER A 268 10.98 -18.18 -15.20
C SER A 268 9.63 -18.62 -15.76
N THR A 269 8.70 -19.09 -14.91
CA THR A 269 7.34 -19.44 -15.35
C THR A 269 6.33 -19.08 -14.27
N ILE A 270 5.48 -18.08 -14.54
CA ILE A 270 4.36 -17.69 -13.69
C ILE A 270 3.07 -17.88 -14.47
N THR A 271 2.17 -18.70 -13.93
CA THR A 271 0.86 -18.97 -14.52
C THR A 271 -0.25 -18.45 -13.63
N GLN A 272 -1.26 -17.83 -14.24
CA GLN A 272 -2.45 -17.40 -13.49
C GLN A 272 -3.41 -18.59 -13.36
N ILE A 273 -3.64 -19.05 -12.13
CA ILE A 273 -4.61 -20.11 -11.84
C ILE A 273 -6.03 -19.54 -11.82
N ARG A 274 -6.22 -18.37 -11.21
CA ARG A 274 -7.52 -17.71 -11.07
C ARG A 274 -7.42 -16.21 -11.21
N ALA A 275 -8.42 -15.60 -11.85
CA ALA A 275 -8.50 -14.15 -11.99
C ALA A 275 -8.98 -13.43 -10.71
N SER A 276 -9.77 -14.12 -9.87
CA SER A 276 -10.30 -13.57 -8.62
C SER A 276 -10.23 -14.63 -7.52
N TYR A 277 -9.33 -14.39 -6.56
CA TYR A 277 -9.02 -15.27 -5.45
C TYR A 277 -9.08 -14.47 -4.14
N PRO A 278 -9.86 -14.93 -3.15
CA PRO A 278 -9.74 -14.46 -1.77
C PRO A 278 -8.87 -15.41 -0.93
N PRO A 279 -7.96 -14.89 -0.08
CA PRO A 279 -7.49 -15.64 1.05
C PRO A 279 -8.61 -15.61 2.10
N LEU A 280 -9.31 -16.74 2.22
CA LEU A 280 -10.17 -17.11 3.35
C LEU A 280 -11.27 -16.08 3.73
N ARG A 281 -12.51 -16.35 3.32
CA ARG A 281 -13.72 -15.78 3.94
C ARG A 281 -14.01 -16.40 5.32
N ALA A 282 -12.99 -16.64 6.15
CA ALA A 282 -13.26 -16.91 7.55
C ALA A 282 -13.83 -15.63 8.16
N SER A 283 -14.98 -15.70 8.82
CA SER A 283 -15.50 -14.57 9.57
C SER A 283 -14.43 -14.15 10.59
N LYS A 284 -13.83 -12.98 10.39
CA LYS A 284 -12.84 -12.47 11.33
C LYS A 284 -13.53 -12.28 12.68
N THR A 285 -12.97 -12.88 13.73
CA THR A 285 -13.35 -12.52 15.11
C THR A 285 -13.07 -11.04 15.34
N PHE A 286 -13.65 -10.45 16.39
CA PHE A 286 -13.39 -9.05 16.72
C PHE A 286 -11.89 -8.75 16.82
N TRP A 287 -11.12 -9.59 17.51
CA TRP A 287 -9.68 -9.42 17.68
C TRP A 287 -8.88 -9.57 16.38
N GLN A 288 -9.34 -10.40 15.44
CA GLN A 288 -8.73 -10.54 14.10
C GLN A 288 -8.97 -9.33 13.20
N LYS A 289 -9.89 -8.42 13.59
CA LYS A 289 -10.12 -7.15 12.90
C LYS A 289 -9.25 -6.01 13.48
N ILE A 290 -8.57 -6.23 14.60
CA ILE A 290 -7.65 -5.25 15.18
C ILE A 290 -6.27 -5.44 14.56
N VAL A 291 -5.74 -4.35 13.99
CA VAL A 291 -4.38 -4.29 13.46
C VAL A 291 -3.56 -3.41 14.39
N LEU A 292 -2.47 -3.99 14.91
CA LEU A 292 -1.52 -3.29 15.76
C LEU A 292 -0.38 -2.71 14.90
N GLN A 293 -0.01 -1.48 15.21
CA GLN A 293 1.04 -0.75 14.52
C GLN A 293 2.02 -0.19 15.54
N PHE A 294 3.31 -0.28 15.21
CA PHE A 294 4.39 0.37 15.95
C PHE A 294 5.17 1.27 15.00
N ALA A 295 5.50 2.48 15.45
CA ALA A 295 6.34 3.39 14.69
C ALA A 295 7.07 4.39 15.59
N VAL A 296 8.19 4.88 15.06
CA VAL A 296 8.99 5.97 15.64
C VAL A 296 8.83 7.19 14.73
N GLY A 297 8.60 8.36 15.32
CA GLY A 297 8.38 9.62 14.61
C GLY A 297 6.98 10.22 14.83
N GLN A 298 6.69 11.23 14.00
CA GLN A 298 5.46 12.02 13.97
C GLN A 298 4.18 11.16 13.93
N ALA A 299 3.05 11.69 14.41
CA ALA A 299 1.75 11.07 14.15
C ALA A 299 1.26 11.42 12.74
N PHE A 300 0.77 10.40 12.03
CA PHE A 300 0.59 10.25 10.56
C PHE A 300 1.88 10.31 9.75
#